data_AF-A0A366AFY9-F1
#
_entry.id   AF-A0A366AFY9-F1
#
_cell.length_a   1.000
_cell.length_b   1.000
_cell.length_c   1.000
_cell.angle_alpha   90.00
_cell.angle_beta   90.00
_cell.angle_gamma   90.00
#
_symmetry.space_group_name_H-M   'P 1'
#
loop_
_entity.id
_entity.type
_entity.pdbx_description
1 polymer ?
#
loop_
_entity_poly.entity_id
_entity_poly.type
_entity_poly.pdbx_seq_one_letter_code
_entity_poly.pdbx_strand_id
1 'polypeptide(L)'
;MKEKMIVGWREELSLPGLGIERIKAKIDTGARTSCLHAFKVESFTKEGAQWVRFWIHPMQKNDQLVNVCEAEVIDERVVRDSGGHEEKRYVIRSELSFGGQIWPIEITLTNRENMAFRMLLGRTAMHHRIMVDPTKSFLIPFEEPSK
;
A
#
# COMPACT_ATOMS: atom_id res chain seq x y z
N MET A 1 22.15 -14.60 8.46
CA MET A 1 20.81 -14.22 7.94
C MET A 1 20.29 -13.09 8.80
N LYS A 2 19.73 -12.02 8.21
CA LYS A 2 19.10 -10.95 9.00
C LYS A 2 17.83 -11.51 9.64
N GLU A 3 17.61 -11.23 10.91
CA GLU A 3 16.40 -11.65 11.62
C GLU A 3 15.17 -10.99 10.97
N LYS A 4 14.13 -11.79 10.71
CA LYS A 4 12.88 -11.30 10.11
C LYS A 4 11.93 -10.87 11.21
N MET A 5 11.24 -9.77 10.99
CA MET A 5 10.15 -9.32 11.84
C MET A 5 8.95 -10.27 11.71
N ILE A 6 8.48 -10.81 12.83
CA ILE A 6 7.25 -11.62 12.87
C ILE A 6 6.05 -10.68 13.01
N VAL A 7 5.09 -10.79 12.11
CA VAL A 7 3.91 -9.91 12.05
C VAL A 7 2.63 -10.73 11.96
N GLY A 8 1.51 -10.20 12.39
CA GLY A 8 0.20 -10.79 12.17
C GLY A 8 -0.27 -10.66 10.72
N TRP A 9 -1.38 -11.34 10.38
CA TRP A 9 -1.96 -11.24 9.02
C TRP A 9 -2.59 -9.88 8.71
N ARG A 10 -2.82 -9.05 9.73
CA ARG A 10 -3.21 -7.65 9.62
C ARG A 10 -2.43 -6.81 10.62
N GLU A 11 -2.01 -5.64 10.16
CA GLU A 11 -1.12 -4.73 10.88
C GLU A 11 -1.49 -3.28 10.57
N GLU A 12 -0.87 -2.36 11.31
CA GLU A 12 -0.89 -0.93 11.03
C GLU A 12 0.49 -0.45 10.61
N LEU A 13 0.54 0.37 9.57
CA LEU A 13 1.77 0.89 8.98
C LEU A 13 1.53 2.31 8.46
N SER A 14 2.58 2.97 7.99
CA SER A 14 2.49 4.30 7.39
C SER A 14 3.23 4.40 6.05
N LEU A 15 2.78 5.35 5.22
CA LEU A 15 3.41 5.71 3.94
C LEU A 15 3.73 7.22 3.99
N PRO A 16 4.80 7.62 4.71
CA PRO A 16 5.09 9.03 4.99
C PRO A 16 5.24 9.88 3.73
N GLY A 17 5.87 9.35 2.68
CA GLY A 17 6.01 10.06 1.39
C GLY A 17 4.67 10.35 0.67
N LEU A 18 3.57 9.73 1.10
CA LEU A 18 2.22 10.01 0.60
C LEU A 18 1.35 10.80 1.61
N GLY A 19 1.91 11.20 2.75
CA GLY A 19 1.16 11.84 3.84
C GLY A 19 0.15 10.89 4.51
N ILE A 20 0.38 9.58 4.45
CA ILE A 20 -0.49 8.58 5.09
C ILE A 20 0.16 8.18 6.41
N GLU A 21 -0.22 8.87 7.47
CA GLU A 21 0.36 8.68 8.80
C GLU A 21 0.03 7.31 9.39
N ARG A 22 -1.15 6.76 9.12
CA ARG A 22 -1.57 5.45 9.64
C ARG A 22 -2.60 4.79 8.73
N ILE A 23 -2.37 3.54 8.34
CA ILE A 23 -3.30 2.73 7.56
C ILE A 23 -3.28 1.27 8.03
N LYS A 24 -4.47 0.67 8.14
CA LYS A 24 -4.62 -0.76 8.38
C LYS A 24 -4.41 -1.54 7.08
N ALA A 25 -3.44 -2.43 7.08
CA ALA A 25 -3.10 -3.27 5.94
C ALA A 25 -3.31 -4.75 6.26
N LYS A 26 -3.73 -5.50 5.24
CA LYS A 26 -3.61 -6.97 5.26
C LYS A 26 -2.21 -7.32 4.76
N ILE A 27 -1.51 -8.16 5.50
CA ILE A 27 -0.21 -8.71 5.12
C ILE A 27 -0.49 -9.93 4.24
N ASP A 28 -0.37 -9.77 2.92
CA ASP A 28 -0.95 -10.68 1.95
C ASP A 28 0.14 -11.44 1.18
N THR A 29 0.42 -12.66 1.63
CA THR A 29 1.39 -13.54 0.97
C THR A 29 0.89 -14.04 -0.40
N GLY A 30 -0.39 -13.90 -0.73
CA GLY A 30 -0.95 -14.18 -2.06
C GLY A 30 -0.67 -13.07 -3.08
N ALA A 31 -0.55 -11.82 -2.63
CA ALA A 31 -0.27 -10.68 -3.50
C ALA A 31 1.23 -10.55 -3.83
N ARG A 32 1.58 -10.44 -5.11
CA ARG A 32 2.98 -10.16 -5.51
C ARG A 32 3.38 -8.73 -5.12
N THR A 33 2.62 -7.75 -5.58
CA THR A 33 2.85 -6.31 -5.37
C THR A 33 1.89 -5.79 -4.32
N SER A 34 2.34 -4.84 -3.50
CA SER A 34 1.45 -4.12 -2.59
C SER A 34 0.43 -3.30 -3.37
N CYS A 35 -0.70 -3.01 -2.73
CA CYS A 35 -1.81 -2.33 -3.37
C CYS A 35 -2.48 -1.37 -2.40
N LEU A 36 -2.78 -0.16 -2.89
CA LEU A 36 -3.46 0.88 -2.14
C LEU A 36 -4.78 1.22 -2.82
N HIS A 37 -5.83 1.30 -2.01
CA HIS A 37 -7.12 1.79 -2.44
C HIS A 37 -7.03 3.25 -2.85
N ALA A 38 -7.39 3.54 -4.09
CA ALA A 38 -7.68 4.87 -4.57
C ALA A 38 -9.08 4.85 -5.21
N PHE A 39 -9.99 5.69 -4.71
CA PHE A 39 -11.35 5.78 -5.27
C PHE A 39 -11.40 6.67 -6.53
N LYS A 40 -10.38 7.51 -6.71
CA LYS A 40 -10.18 8.33 -7.89
C LYS A 40 -8.69 8.40 -8.23
N VAL A 41 -8.36 8.31 -9.52
CA VAL A 41 -6.99 8.45 -10.04
C VAL A 41 -7.04 9.26 -11.33
N GLU A 42 -6.19 10.29 -11.43
CA GLU A 42 -6.02 11.15 -12.60
C GLU A 42 -4.55 11.20 -12.98
N SER A 43 -4.20 10.85 -14.21
CA SER A 43 -2.84 10.98 -14.72
C SER A 43 -2.57 12.39 -15.27
N PHE A 44 -1.37 12.90 -15.07
CA PHE A 44 -0.91 14.16 -15.63
C PHE A 44 0.59 14.10 -15.92
N THR A 45 1.09 15.06 -16.69
CA THR A 45 2.53 15.20 -16.96
C THR A 45 3.10 16.31 -16.11
N LYS A 46 4.20 16.04 -15.41
CA LYS A 46 4.96 17.03 -14.63
C LYS A 46 6.43 16.85 -14.95
N GLU A 47 7.08 17.93 -15.37
CA GLU A 47 8.52 17.95 -15.70
C GLU A 47 8.92 16.86 -16.73
N GLY A 48 8.02 16.53 -17.66
CA GLY A 48 8.26 15.51 -18.70
C GLY A 48 8.08 14.06 -18.24
N ALA A 49 7.80 13.81 -16.96
CA ALA A 49 7.48 12.49 -16.43
C ALA A 49 5.95 12.31 -16.27
N GLN A 50 5.48 11.06 -16.31
CA GLN A 50 4.09 10.71 -16.04
C GLN A 50 3.86 10.65 -14.53
N TRP A 51 2.86 11.37 -14.05
CA TRP A 51 2.45 11.43 -12.66
C TRP A 51 0.98 11.04 -12.51
N VAL A 52 0.60 10.67 -11.31
CA VAL A 52 -0.79 10.41 -10.94
C VAL A 52 -1.16 11.20 -9.69
N ARG A 53 -2.31 11.86 -9.74
CA ARG A 53 -3.02 12.39 -8.58
C ARG A 53 -4.10 11.39 -8.20
N PHE A 54 -4.15 11.00 -6.94
CA PHE A 54 -5.10 10.01 -6.49
C PHE A 54 -5.67 10.36 -5.12
N TRP A 55 -6.91 9.96 -4.90
CA TRP A 55 -7.65 10.23 -3.69
C TRP A 55 -7.91 8.93 -2.95
N ILE A 56 -7.66 8.96 -1.66
CA ILE A 56 -7.79 7.80 -0.79
C ILE A 56 -8.64 8.14 0.43
N HIS A 57 -9.27 7.11 0.98
CA HIS A 57 -9.82 7.11 2.33
C HIS A 57 -8.84 6.36 3.24
N PRO A 58 -7.99 7.06 4.01
CA PRO A 58 -6.92 6.41 4.79
C PRO A 58 -7.49 5.61 5.97
N MET A 59 -8.64 6.05 6.50
CA MET A 59 -9.33 5.40 7.61
C MET A 59 -10.36 4.39 7.09
N GLN A 60 -10.30 3.14 7.60
CA GLN A 60 -11.32 2.15 7.28
C GLN A 60 -12.71 2.62 7.76
N LYS A 61 -13.73 2.42 6.93
CA LYS A 61 -15.13 2.81 7.19
C LYS A 61 -15.38 4.31 7.39
N ASN A 62 -14.46 5.16 6.94
CA ASN A 62 -14.64 6.61 6.93
C ASN A 62 -14.38 7.13 5.51
N ASP A 63 -15.46 7.44 4.81
CA ASP A 63 -15.39 7.96 3.45
C ASP A 63 -15.50 9.50 3.40
N GLN A 64 -15.51 10.16 4.57
CA GLN A 64 -15.49 11.63 4.66
C GLN A 64 -14.06 12.17 4.67
N LEU A 65 -13.13 11.46 5.33
CA LEU A 65 -11.72 11.83 5.31
C LEU A 65 -11.11 11.44 3.97
N VAL A 66 -10.62 12.45 3.25
CA VAL A 66 -10.00 12.29 1.94
C VAL A 66 -8.58 12.84 1.98
N ASN A 67 -7.62 11.99 1.65
CA ASN A 67 -6.25 12.42 1.41
C ASN A 67 -6.00 12.43 -0.10
N VAL A 68 -5.42 13.53 -0.59
CA VAL A 68 -5.01 13.68 -1.99
C VAL A 68 -3.50 13.52 -2.06
N CYS A 69 -3.05 12.58 -2.87
CA CYS A 69 -1.65 12.25 -3.02
C CYS A 69 -1.24 12.43 -4.48
N GLU A 70 0.02 12.79 -4.71
CA GLU A 70 0.65 12.81 -6.03
C GLU A 70 1.92 11.97 -6.00
N ALA A 71 2.13 11.17 -7.03
CA ALA A 71 3.36 10.38 -7.18
C ALA A 71 3.70 10.17 -8.66
N GLU A 72 5.00 10.07 -8.94
CA GLU A 72 5.50 9.66 -10.25
C GLU A 72 5.09 8.20 -10.54
N VAL A 73 4.65 7.95 -11.78
CA VAL A 73 4.35 6.61 -12.28
C VAL A 73 5.65 5.96 -12.71
N ILE A 74 6.00 4.83 -12.10
CA ILE A 74 7.21 4.09 -12.43
C ILE A 74 6.97 2.91 -13.37
N ASP A 75 5.72 2.44 -13.46
CA ASP A 75 5.30 1.28 -14.25
C ASP A 75 3.75 1.28 -14.38
N GLU A 76 3.22 0.51 -15.32
CA GLU A 76 1.79 0.29 -15.50
C GLU A 76 1.54 -1.21 -15.68
N ARG A 77 0.71 -1.80 -14.81
CA ARG A 77 0.47 -3.25 -14.80
C ARG A 77 -0.95 -3.57 -15.19
N VAL A 78 -1.10 -4.49 -16.14
CA VAL A 78 -2.40 -5.11 -16.44
C VAL A 78 -2.63 -6.22 -15.42
N VAL A 79 -3.70 -6.09 -14.64
CA VAL A 79 -4.13 -7.11 -13.69
C VAL A 79 -5.42 -7.74 -14.22
N ARG A 80 -5.41 -9.07 -14.33
CA ARG A 80 -6.60 -9.84 -14.71
C ARG A 80 -7.25 -10.43 -13.47
N ASP A 81 -8.53 -10.15 -13.28
CA ASP A 81 -9.30 -10.75 -12.19
C ASP A 81 -9.74 -12.19 -12.55
N SER A 82 -10.32 -12.90 -11.57
CA SER A 82 -10.85 -14.25 -11.77
C SER A 82 -12.06 -14.31 -12.72
N GLY A 83 -12.70 -13.18 -13.01
CA GLY A 83 -13.79 -13.06 -13.99
C GLY A 83 -13.29 -12.80 -15.42
N GLY A 84 -11.99 -12.60 -15.60
CA GLY A 84 -11.36 -12.38 -16.90
C GLY A 84 -11.27 -10.91 -17.33
N HIS A 85 -11.72 -9.96 -16.50
CA HIS A 85 -11.58 -8.53 -16.79
C HIS A 85 -10.13 -8.08 -16.56
N GLU A 86 -9.65 -7.24 -17.46
CA GLU A 86 -8.33 -6.63 -17.36
C GLU A 86 -8.44 -5.19 -16.89
N GLU A 87 -7.71 -4.86 -15.84
CA GLU A 87 -7.60 -3.50 -15.31
C GLU A 87 -6.15 -3.05 -15.43
N LYS A 88 -5.92 -1.90 -16.07
CA LYS A 88 -4.61 -1.25 -16.09
C LYS A 88 -4.43 -0.44 -14.82
N ARG A 89 -3.38 -0.74 -14.06
CA ARG A 89 -3.09 -0.10 -12.78
C ARG A 89 -1.75 0.63 -12.83
N TYR A 90 -1.76 1.90 -12.42
CA TYR A 90 -0.53 2.65 -12.19
C TYR A 90 0.25 2.05 -11.03
N VAL A 91 1.57 1.97 -11.19
CA VAL A 91 2.50 1.59 -10.15
C VAL A 91 3.27 2.84 -9.73
N ILE A 92 3.28 3.09 -8.42
CA ILE A 92 4.05 4.17 -7.81
C ILE A 92 5.09 3.58 -6.86
N ARG A 93 6.13 4.36 -6.54
CA ARG A 93 7.06 4.05 -5.45
C ARG A 93 6.68 4.87 -4.22
N SER A 94 6.73 4.25 -3.05
CA SER A 94 6.54 4.95 -1.77
C SER A 94 7.44 4.34 -0.70
N GLU A 95 7.81 5.13 0.30
CA GLU A 95 8.45 4.62 1.50
C GLU A 95 7.41 4.02 2.44
N LEU A 96 7.65 2.78 2.87
CA LEU A 96 6.91 2.11 3.92
C LEU A 96 7.64 2.28 5.23
N SER A 97 6.96 2.77 6.27
CA SER A 97 7.42 2.70 7.65
C SER A 97 6.62 1.66 8.42
N PHE A 98 7.32 0.67 8.98
CA PHE A 98 6.71 -0.44 9.70
C PHE A 98 7.71 -1.12 10.65
N GLY A 99 7.36 -1.22 11.94
CA GLY A 99 8.18 -1.88 12.97
C GLY A 99 9.58 -1.29 13.12
N GLY A 100 9.67 0.04 13.22
CA GLY A 100 10.94 0.78 13.35
C GLY A 100 11.82 0.77 12.10
N GLN A 101 11.35 0.24 10.97
CA GLN A 101 12.09 0.19 9.71
C GLN A 101 11.40 1.01 8.62
N ILE A 102 12.20 1.68 7.78
CA ILE A 102 11.73 2.40 6.60
C ILE A 102 12.39 1.81 5.34
N TRP A 103 11.60 1.48 4.32
CA TRP A 103 12.13 1.02 3.04
C TRP A 103 11.20 1.31 1.85
N PRO A 104 11.73 1.45 0.62
CA PRO A 104 10.89 1.69 -0.55
C PRO A 104 10.12 0.43 -0.96
N ILE A 105 8.87 0.63 -1.37
CA ILE A 105 7.98 -0.40 -1.92
C ILE A 105 7.30 0.09 -3.19
N GLU A 106 6.92 -0.86 -4.05
CA GLU A 106 6.01 -0.59 -5.17
C GLU A 106 4.57 -0.80 -4.76
N ILE A 107 3.69 0.08 -5.21
CA ILE A 107 2.27 0.06 -4.88
C ILE A 107 1.47 0.23 -6.17
N THR A 108 0.55 -0.70 -6.45
CA THR A 108 -0.48 -0.50 -7.48
C THR A 108 -1.65 0.29 -6.92
N LEU A 109 -2.13 1.30 -7.64
CA LEU A 109 -3.36 2.02 -7.34
C LEU A 109 -4.57 1.32 -7.97
N THR A 110 -5.62 1.06 -7.20
CA THR A 110 -6.87 0.45 -7.72
C THR A 110 -8.06 0.77 -6.82
N ASN A 111 -9.27 0.69 -7.38
CA ASN A 111 -10.48 0.79 -6.58
C ASN A 111 -10.71 -0.53 -5.80
N ARG A 112 -10.90 -0.40 -4.49
CA ARG A 112 -11.09 -1.50 -3.52
C ARG A 112 -12.23 -1.18 -2.55
N GLU A 113 -13.18 -0.35 -2.98
CA GLU A 113 -14.20 0.21 -2.09
C GLU A 113 -15.03 -0.85 -1.37
N ASN A 114 -15.31 -1.97 -2.04
CA ASN A 114 -16.05 -3.11 -1.47
C ASN A 114 -15.19 -4.08 -0.65
N MET A 115 -13.91 -3.79 -0.44
CA MET A 115 -12.96 -4.70 0.22
C MET A 115 -12.68 -4.27 1.66
N ALA A 116 -12.51 -5.23 2.56
CA ALA A 116 -12.29 -4.97 3.99
C ALA A 116 -11.01 -4.16 4.30
N PHE A 117 -9.97 -4.29 3.47
CA PHE A 117 -8.70 -3.59 3.65
C PHE A 117 -8.41 -2.65 2.48
N ARG A 118 -8.20 -1.38 2.83
CA ARG A 118 -7.78 -0.29 1.93
C ARG A 118 -6.32 -0.46 1.48
N MET A 119 -5.52 -1.30 2.15
CA MET A 119 -4.16 -1.63 1.73
C MET A 119 -3.83 -3.13 1.86
N LEU A 120 -3.10 -3.64 0.88
CA LEU A 120 -2.44 -4.95 0.92
C LEU A 120 -0.93 -4.73 0.90
N LEU A 121 -0.20 -5.40 1.81
CA LEU A 121 1.25 -5.50 1.75
C LEU A 121 1.65 -6.80 1.04
N GLY A 122 2.23 -6.70 -0.14
CA GLY A 122 2.58 -7.84 -0.99
C GLY A 122 3.97 -8.43 -0.72
N ARG A 123 4.25 -9.58 -1.35
CA ARG A 123 5.50 -10.34 -1.17
C ARG A 123 6.77 -9.55 -1.50
N THR A 124 6.75 -8.69 -2.52
CA THR A 124 7.94 -7.89 -2.88
C THR A 124 8.33 -6.92 -1.77
N ALA A 125 7.35 -6.31 -1.10
CA ALA A 125 7.58 -5.44 0.05
C ALA A 125 8.08 -6.20 1.29
N MET A 126 7.61 -7.44 1.48
CA MET A 126 7.99 -8.31 2.60
C MET A 126 9.35 -8.99 2.44
N HIS A 127 9.89 -9.03 1.22
CA HIS A 127 11.01 -9.88 0.85
C HIS A 127 12.23 -9.68 1.77
N HIS A 128 12.74 -10.77 2.33
CA HIS A 128 13.82 -10.81 3.33
C HIS A 128 13.60 -10.02 4.64
N ARG A 129 12.41 -9.47 4.89
CA ARG A 129 12.13 -8.62 6.05
C ARG A 129 11.09 -9.20 7.01
N ILE A 130 10.06 -9.85 6.47
CA ILE A 130 8.85 -10.20 7.22
C ILE A 130 8.59 -11.71 7.19
N MET A 131 8.10 -12.22 8.32
CA MET A 131 7.46 -13.53 8.48
C MET A 131 6.04 -13.31 9.02
N VAL A 132 5.05 -13.98 8.44
CA VAL A 132 3.63 -13.74 8.78
C VAL A 132 3.10 -14.88 9.64
N ASP A 133 2.59 -14.56 10.83
CA ASP A 133 1.78 -15.44 11.67
C ASP A 133 0.29 -15.24 11.34
N PRO A 134 -0.36 -16.21 10.67
CA PRO A 134 -1.76 -16.09 10.26
C PRO A 134 -2.75 -16.12 11.43
N THR A 135 -2.32 -16.51 12.63
CA THR A 135 -3.17 -16.64 13.82
C THR A 135 -3.21 -15.36 14.66
N LYS A 136 -2.36 -14.38 14.34
CA LYS A 136 -2.18 -13.14 15.12
C LYS A 136 -2.56 -11.89 14.31
N SER A 137 -2.77 -10.79 15.02
CA SER A 137 -3.02 -9.47 14.44
C SER A 137 -2.33 -8.43 15.32
N PHE A 138 -1.82 -7.36 14.71
CA PHE A 138 -1.24 -6.23 15.43
C PHE A 138 -0.11 -6.65 16.39
N LEU A 139 0.79 -7.51 15.91
CA LEU A 139 1.95 -7.96 16.70
C LEU A 139 3.00 -6.85 16.83
N ILE A 140 3.01 -5.93 15.88
CA ILE A 140 3.93 -4.79 15.86
C ILE A 140 3.19 -3.58 16.44
N PRO A 141 3.66 -3.01 17.56
CA PRO A 141 3.16 -1.74 18.04
C PRO A 141 3.31 -0.68 16.95
N PHE A 142 2.24 0.07 16.69
CA PHE A 142 2.32 1.18 15.76
C PHE A 142 3.14 2.30 16.41
N GLU A 143 4.21 2.71 15.73
CA GLU A 143 5.03 3.87 16.08
C GLU A 143 4.75 4.97 15.07
N GLU A 144 4.42 6.17 15.53
CA GLU A 144 4.32 7.31 14.63
C GLU A 144 5.67 7.55 13.95
N PRO A 145 5.70 7.75 12.62
CA PRO A 145 6.94 8.08 11.95
C PRO A 145 7.51 9.37 12.58
N SER A 146 8.78 9.32 12.99
CA SER A 146 9.46 10.51 13.53
C SER A 146 9.40 11.62 12.48
N LYS A 147 8.87 12.78 12.87
CA LYS A 147 8.72 13.97 12.01
C LYS A 147 10.06 14.47 11.47
#